data_AF-A0A8J6PKD3-F1
#
_entry.id   AF-A0A8J6PKD3-F1
#
_cell.length_a   1.000
_cell.length_b   1.000
_cell.length_c   1.000
_cell.angle_alpha   90.00
_cell.angle_beta   90.00
_cell.angle_gamma   90.00
#
_symmetry.space_group_name_H-M   'P 1'
#
loop_
_entity.id
_entity.type
_entity.pdbx_description
1 polymer ?
#
loop_
_entity_poly.entity_id
_entity_poly.type
_entity_poly.pdbx_seq_one_letter_code
_entity_poly.pdbx_strand_id
1 'polypeptide(L)'
;MIENQQFLYDVAENYLSLDSGQEYWDDLHCSILEELGFRKNQIKRRRNARKIQYTEVEINGFTAYLTNLRIKEDSLPKGIYAYELRYGSNGLKEPVQASHSVLVNYFGTVLTHEPLSLNEDGFLEIDPKTDWKYLETGAHKFEEIIENEMGGTNG
;
A
#
# COMPACT_ATOMS: atom_id res chain seq x y z
N MET A 1 -0.37 27.62 -9.88
CA MET A 1 -1.02 26.61 -9.01
C MET A 1 -0.55 25.17 -9.28
N ILE A 2 0.07 24.84 -10.43
CA ILE A 2 0.52 23.46 -10.76
C ILE A 2 2.00 23.22 -10.40
N GLU A 3 2.83 24.25 -10.36
CA GLU A 3 4.29 24.13 -10.14
C GLU A 3 4.70 23.70 -8.73
N ASN A 4 3.83 23.85 -7.72
CA ASN A 4 4.17 23.54 -6.34
C ASN A 4 4.05 22.04 -6.02
N GLN A 5 3.26 21.29 -6.79
CA GLN A 5 3.01 19.88 -6.47
C GLN A 5 4.21 19.01 -6.87
N GLN A 6 4.81 19.25 -8.04
CA GLN A 6 6.01 18.53 -8.49
C GLN A 6 7.22 18.81 -7.61
N PHE A 7 7.43 20.07 -7.22
CA PHE A 7 8.50 20.45 -6.30
C PHE A 7 8.38 19.73 -4.95
N LEU A 8 7.16 19.56 -4.43
CA LEU A 8 6.93 18.87 -3.16
C LEU A 8 7.03 17.34 -3.29
N TYR A 9 6.72 16.77 -4.47
CA TYR A 9 7.07 15.39 -4.79
C TYR A 9 8.58 15.18 -4.75
N ASP A 10 9.33 16.03 -5.42
CA ASP A 10 10.79 15.92 -5.51
C ASP A 10 11.45 16.12 -4.14
N VAL A 11 10.91 17.00 -3.28
CA VAL A 11 11.37 17.20 -1.90
C VAL A 11 11.06 15.98 -1.02
N ALA A 12 9.89 15.36 -1.19
CA ALA A 12 9.50 14.19 -0.41
C ALA A 12 10.31 12.94 -0.80
N GLU A 13 10.54 12.72 -2.09
CA GLU A 13 11.40 11.63 -2.61
C GLU A 13 12.84 11.75 -2.09
N ASN A 14 13.41 12.96 -2.09
CA ASN A 14 14.76 13.17 -1.57
C ASN A 14 14.88 12.91 -0.06
N TYR A 15 13.85 13.22 0.73
CA TYR A 15 13.90 13.04 2.19
C TYR A 15 13.74 11.58 2.65
N LEU A 16 13.02 10.75 1.88
CA LEU A 16 12.86 9.31 2.12
C LEU A 16 14.16 8.51 1.91
N SER A 17 15.11 9.05 1.15
CA SER A 17 16.43 8.43 0.95
C SER A 17 17.35 8.45 2.18
N LEU A 18 16.92 9.10 3.27
CA LEU A 18 17.70 9.23 4.51
C LEU A 18 17.19 8.22 5.56
N ASP A 19 18.09 7.38 6.09
CA ASP A 19 17.79 6.32 7.09
C ASP A 19 17.05 6.80 8.36
N SER A 20 17.22 8.06 8.75
CA SER A 20 16.52 8.68 9.89
C SER A 20 15.11 9.20 9.54
N GLY A 21 14.69 9.00 8.29
CA GLY A 21 13.54 9.63 7.65
C GLY A 21 12.24 8.82 7.72
N GLN A 22 12.13 7.81 8.58
CA GLN A 22 10.88 7.05 8.68
C GLN A 22 9.98 7.57 9.82
N GLU A 23 10.58 7.92 10.98
CA GLU A 23 9.84 8.09 12.23
C GLU A 23 9.28 9.51 12.43
N TYR A 24 9.99 10.53 11.94
CA TYR A 24 9.57 11.95 12.03
C TYR A 24 8.64 12.39 10.88
N TRP A 25 8.47 11.51 9.89
CA TRP A 25 7.88 11.86 8.61
C TRP A 25 6.38 11.73 8.60
N ASP A 26 5.81 10.76 9.32
CA ASP A 26 4.35 10.62 9.44
C ASP A 26 3.69 11.93 9.95
N ASP A 27 4.35 12.66 10.87
CA ASP A 27 3.83 13.91 11.46
C ASP A 27 4.14 15.16 10.61
N LEU A 28 5.34 15.27 10.02
CA LEU A 28 5.70 16.37 9.11
C LEU A 28 4.87 16.30 7.81
N HIS A 29 4.59 15.08 7.34
CA HIS A 29 3.76 14.77 6.18
C HIS A 29 2.30 15.21 6.37
N CYS A 30 1.76 15.13 7.60
CA CYS A 30 0.44 15.70 7.92
C CYS A 30 0.38 17.20 7.73
N SER A 31 1.38 17.90 8.25
CA SER A 31 1.39 19.35 8.28
C SER A 31 1.52 19.94 6.87
N ILE A 32 2.40 19.36 6.03
CA ILE A 32 2.60 19.80 4.64
C ILE A 32 1.35 19.53 3.80
N LEU A 33 0.72 18.36 3.92
CA LEU A 33 -0.49 18.04 3.18
C LEU A 33 -1.68 18.93 3.59
N GLU A 34 -1.78 19.31 4.86
CA GLU A 34 -2.78 20.27 5.35
C GLU A 34 -2.58 21.67 4.78
N GLU A 35 -1.33 22.17 4.76
CA GLU A 35 -0.98 23.47 4.15
C GLU A 35 -1.29 23.50 2.64
N LEU A 36 -1.18 22.37 1.96
CA LEU A 36 -1.52 22.20 0.54
C LEU A 36 -3.02 21.96 0.29
N GLY A 37 -3.87 22.01 1.34
CA GLY A 37 -5.32 21.87 1.21
C GLY A 37 -5.83 20.44 1.12
N PHE A 38 -4.99 19.42 1.38
CA PHE A 38 -5.44 18.04 1.52
C PHE A 38 -6.10 17.84 2.89
N ARG A 39 -7.25 17.14 2.92
CA ARG A 39 -8.01 16.93 4.16
C ARG A 39 -7.32 15.91 5.07
N LYS A 40 -7.10 16.29 6.36
CA LYS A 40 -6.61 15.49 7.52
C LYS A 40 -6.97 14.00 7.54
N ASN A 41 -8.13 13.62 7.00
CA ASN A 41 -8.64 12.25 7.07
C ASN A 41 -7.92 11.24 6.15
N GLN A 42 -6.99 11.70 5.30
CA GLN A 42 -6.20 10.85 4.39
C GLN A 42 -4.96 10.24 5.05
N ILE A 43 -4.54 10.74 6.22
CA ILE A 43 -3.41 10.20 6.96
C ILE A 43 -3.97 9.19 7.96
N LYS A 44 -4.54 8.13 7.38
CA LYS A 44 -5.19 7.08 8.13
C LYS A 44 -4.15 6.42 9.03
N ARG A 45 -4.28 6.65 10.34
CA ARG A 45 -3.57 5.89 11.39
C ARG A 45 -3.44 4.42 11.00
N ARG A 46 -2.20 3.93 10.98
CA ARG A 46 -1.87 2.51 10.73
C ARG A 46 -2.64 1.62 11.71
N ARG A 47 -3.30 0.60 11.17
CA ARG A 47 -4.12 -0.36 11.92
C ARG A 47 -3.37 -1.66 12.11
N ASN A 48 -3.68 -2.34 13.21
CA ASN A 48 -3.18 -3.69 13.43
C ASN A 48 -3.83 -4.62 12.39
N ALA A 49 -3.00 -5.37 11.65
CA ALA A 49 -3.42 -6.23 10.55
C ALA A 49 -4.50 -7.25 10.96
N ARG A 50 -4.49 -7.70 12.22
CA ARG A 50 -5.40 -8.70 12.78
C ARG A 50 -6.78 -8.15 13.16
N LYS A 51 -6.97 -6.84 13.09
CA LYS A 51 -8.22 -6.17 13.51
C LYS A 51 -9.02 -5.59 12.35
N ILE A 52 -8.66 -5.95 11.12
CA ILE A 52 -9.28 -5.43 9.90
C ILE A 52 -9.61 -6.58 8.96
N GLN A 53 -10.43 -6.28 7.95
CA GLN A 53 -10.82 -7.21 6.91
C GLN A 53 -10.12 -6.88 5.60
N TYR A 54 -10.00 -7.90 4.76
CA TYR A 54 -9.35 -7.81 3.48
C TYR A 54 -10.26 -8.34 2.39
N THR A 55 -10.08 -7.82 1.18
CA THR A 55 -10.71 -8.32 -0.04
C THR A 55 -9.63 -8.97 -0.87
N GLU A 56 -9.91 -10.16 -1.39
CA GLU A 56 -8.97 -10.88 -2.22
C GLU A 56 -8.87 -10.24 -3.62
N VAL A 57 -7.66 -10.11 -4.11
CA VAL A 57 -7.32 -9.50 -5.39
C VAL A 57 -6.22 -10.31 -6.08
N GLU A 58 -6.04 -10.10 -7.37
CA GLU A 58 -4.95 -10.65 -8.16
C GLU A 58 -4.03 -9.49 -8.59
N ILE A 59 -2.72 -9.66 -8.41
CA ILE A 59 -1.66 -8.76 -8.90
C ILE A 59 -0.66 -9.59 -9.70
N ASN A 60 -0.47 -9.28 -10.99
CA ASN A 60 0.42 -10.04 -11.89
C ASN A 60 0.17 -11.56 -11.89
N GLY A 61 -1.09 -11.99 -11.71
CA GLY A 61 -1.45 -13.41 -11.63
C GLY A 61 -1.26 -14.05 -10.26
N PHE A 62 -0.80 -13.30 -9.24
CA PHE A 62 -0.65 -13.77 -7.86
C PHE A 62 -1.79 -13.27 -6.98
N THR A 63 -2.28 -14.12 -6.09
CA THR A 63 -3.28 -13.74 -5.08
C THR A 63 -2.67 -12.81 -4.04
N ALA A 64 -3.40 -11.74 -3.71
CA ALA A 64 -3.08 -10.79 -2.66
C ALA A 64 -4.34 -10.35 -1.91
N TYR A 65 -4.16 -9.72 -0.75
CA TYR A 65 -5.26 -9.34 0.13
C TYR A 65 -5.28 -7.84 0.39
N LEU A 66 -6.25 -7.16 -0.21
CA LEU A 66 -6.40 -5.71 -0.19
C LEU A 66 -7.19 -5.22 1.03
N THR A 67 -6.72 -4.13 1.63
CA THR A 67 -7.51 -3.30 2.55
C THR A 67 -7.36 -1.81 2.19
N ASN A 68 -8.37 -1.00 2.50
CA ASN A 68 -8.32 0.45 2.29
C ASN A 68 -7.68 1.21 3.47
N LEU A 69 -6.99 0.51 4.36
CA LEU A 69 -6.37 1.01 5.59
C LEU A 69 -4.87 0.73 5.56
N ARG A 70 -4.06 1.65 6.08
CA ARG A 70 -2.63 1.40 6.26
C ARG A 70 -2.42 0.40 7.39
N ILE A 71 -1.37 -0.41 7.29
CA ILE A 71 -1.07 -1.50 8.23
C ILE A 71 0.16 -1.15 9.05
N LYS A 72 0.19 -1.61 10.31
CA LYS A 72 1.41 -1.59 11.12
C LYS A 72 2.27 -2.81 10.78
N GLU A 73 3.50 -2.57 10.34
CA GLU A 73 4.44 -3.64 9.98
C GLU A 73 4.72 -4.59 11.16
N ASP A 74 4.80 -4.07 12.39
CA ASP A 74 4.99 -4.86 13.62
C ASP A 74 3.86 -5.85 13.92
N SER A 75 2.72 -5.73 13.24
CA SER A 75 1.56 -6.63 13.40
C SER A 75 1.55 -7.79 12.40
N LEU A 76 2.48 -7.80 11.44
CA LEU A 76 2.62 -8.84 10.43
C LEU A 76 3.55 -9.96 10.91
N PRO A 77 3.19 -11.23 10.74
CA PRO A 77 4.08 -12.35 10.98
C PRO A 77 5.15 -12.42 9.88
N LYS A 78 6.24 -13.15 10.16
CA LYS A 78 7.27 -13.44 9.15
C LYS A 78 6.66 -14.17 7.95
N GLY A 79 7.12 -13.82 6.75
CA GLY A 79 6.61 -14.40 5.51
C GLY A 79 5.32 -13.77 5.00
N ILE A 80 4.84 -12.70 5.64
CA ILE A 80 3.80 -11.83 5.07
C ILE A 80 4.42 -10.47 4.81
N TYR A 81 4.20 -9.96 3.60
CA TYR A 81 4.69 -8.67 3.15
C TYR A 81 3.50 -7.74 2.93
N ALA A 82 3.70 -6.44 3.16
CA ALA A 82 2.70 -5.42 2.91
C ALA A 82 3.25 -4.38 1.93
N TYR A 83 2.42 -4.03 0.94
CA TYR A 83 2.73 -2.99 -0.03
C TYR A 83 1.56 -2.03 -0.14
N GLU A 84 1.88 -0.74 -0.22
CA GLU A 84 0.90 0.31 -0.45
C GLU A 84 0.70 0.53 -1.95
N LEU A 85 -0.57 0.67 -2.33
CA LEU A 85 -1.01 0.86 -3.69
C LEU A 85 -1.33 2.33 -3.97
N ARG A 86 -1.15 2.75 -5.21
CA ARG A 86 -1.39 4.12 -5.67
C ARG A 86 -2.37 4.18 -6.83
N TYR A 87 -3.29 5.15 -6.81
CA TYR A 87 -4.14 5.49 -7.96
C TYR A 87 -3.34 6.18 -9.07
N GLY A 88 -3.74 5.93 -10.32
CA GLY A 88 -3.32 6.73 -11.46
C GLY A 88 -3.80 8.18 -11.39
N SER A 89 -3.02 9.11 -11.96
CA SER A 89 -3.36 10.54 -12.02
C SER A 89 -4.51 10.87 -12.97
N ASN A 90 -4.94 9.91 -13.79
CA ASN A 90 -5.94 10.03 -14.85
C ASN A 90 -7.37 9.64 -14.40
N GLY A 91 -7.63 9.50 -13.10
CA GLY A 91 -8.96 9.17 -12.58
C GLY A 91 -9.38 7.71 -12.78
N LEU A 92 -8.43 6.82 -13.05
CA LEU A 92 -8.63 5.37 -12.97
C LEU A 92 -9.07 4.98 -11.56
N LYS A 93 -9.97 4.00 -11.46
CA LYS A 93 -10.51 3.51 -10.19
C LYS A 93 -9.69 2.36 -9.62
N GLU A 94 -8.64 1.98 -10.32
CA GLU A 94 -7.77 0.85 -10.08
C GLU A 94 -6.34 1.33 -9.76
N PRO A 95 -5.54 0.52 -9.05
CA PRO A 95 -4.16 0.87 -8.73
C PRO A 95 -3.26 0.74 -9.95
N VAL A 96 -2.26 1.60 -10.05
CA VAL A 96 -1.26 1.59 -11.13
C VAL A 96 0.15 1.26 -10.65
N GLN A 97 0.36 1.22 -9.34
CA GLN A 97 1.68 1.05 -8.74
C GLN A 97 1.54 0.44 -7.33
N ALA A 98 2.48 -0.44 -6.97
CA ALA A 98 2.70 -0.92 -5.60
C ALA A 98 4.12 -0.56 -5.12
N SER A 99 4.26 -0.19 -3.85
CA SER A 99 5.57 0.14 -3.23
C SER A 99 5.50 -0.06 -1.72
N HIS A 100 6.63 0.01 -1.01
CA HIS A 100 6.62 -0.08 0.46
C HIS A 100 5.88 1.09 1.12
N SER A 101 5.90 2.28 0.50
CA SER A 101 5.14 3.42 0.98
C SER A 101 4.69 4.34 -0.15
N VAL A 102 3.42 4.76 -0.10
CA VAL A 102 2.80 5.69 -1.03
C VAL A 102 2.46 6.98 -0.30
N LEU A 103 3.02 8.09 -0.78
CA LEU A 103 2.82 9.42 -0.20
C LEU A 103 1.52 10.09 -0.66
N VAL A 104 1.14 9.88 -1.90
CA VAL A 104 -0.01 10.55 -2.53
C VAL A 104 -0.87 9.56 -3.28
N ASN A 105 -2.13 9.91 -3.49
CA ASN A 105 -3.05 9.07 -4.26
C ASN A 105 -3.12 7.65 -3.70
N TYR A 106 -3.05 7.52 -2.37
CA TYR A 106 -3.12 6.23 -1.69
C TYR A 106 -4.43 5.51 -2.03
N PHE A 107 -4.29 4.29 -2.51
CA PHE A 107 -5.39 3.41 -2.86
C PHE A 107 -5.75 2.50 -1.69
N GLY A 108 -4.75 1.79 -1.17
CA GLY A 108 -4.92 0.73 -0.19
C GLY A 108 -3.60 0.06 0.13
N THR A 109 -3.63 -0.94 0.99
CA THR A 109 -2.50 -1.82 1.29
C THR A 109 -2.88 -3.22 0.88
N VAL A 110 -1.97 -3.92 0.20
CA VAL A 110 -2.10 -5.33 -0.11
C VAL A 110 -1.14 -6.15 0.73
N LEU A 111 -1.60 -7.31 1.18
CA LEU A 111 -0.77 -8.33 1.79
C LEU A 111 -0.47 -9.44 0.79
N THR A 112 0.78 -9.90 0.79
CA THR A 112 1.25 -11.00 -0.05
C THR A 112 2.06 -12.00 0.79
N HIS A 113 2.02 -13.29 0.43
CA HIS A 113 2.86 -14.32 1.07
C HIS A 113 4.26 -14.40 0.44
N GLU A 114 4.40 -13.96 -0.81
CA GLU A 114 5.66 -13.78 -1.51
C GLU A 114 5.99 -12.30 -1.69
N PRO A 115 7.28 -11.91 -1.63
CA PRO A 115 7.66 -10.52 -1.87
C PRO A 115 7.41 -10.14 -3.33
N LEU A 116 6.88 -8.94 -3.55
CA LEU A 116 6.73 -8.41 -4.90
C LEU A 116 8.10 -8.09 -5.50
N SER A 117 8.29 -8.39 -6.78
CA SER A 117 9.50 -8.00 -7.52
C SER A 117 9.42 -6.52 -7.87
N LEU A 118 9.94 -5.68 -6.99
CA LEU A 118 10.05 -4.24 -7.23
C LEU A 118 11.22 -3.94 -8.17
N ASN A 119 11.10 -2.87 -8.96
CA ASN A 119 12.16 -2.37 -9.82
C ASN A 119 13.26 -1.65 -9.00
N GLU A 120 14.29 -1.12 -9.70
CA GLU A 120 15.42 -0.41 -9.08
C GLU A 120 14.98 0.83 -8.28
N ASP A 121 13.85 1.44 -8.67
CA ASP A 121 13.26 2.59 -8.00
C ASP A 121 12.34 2.20 -6.82
N GLY A 122 12.26 0.92 -6.48
CA GLY A 122 11.52 0.44 -5.30
C GLY A 122 10.01 0.36 -5.48
N PHE A 123 9.51 0.22 -6.70
CA PHE A 123 8.09 0.00 -6.98
C PHE A 123 7.81 -1.07 -8.05
N LEU A 124 6.58 -1.56 -8.07
CA LEU A 124 6.02 -2.41 -9.11
C LEU A 124 4.99 -1.60 -9.90
N GLU A 125 5.14 -1.53 -11.22
CA GLU A 125 4.08 -1.03 -12.10
C GLU A 125 2.99 -2.08 -12.27
N ILE A 126 1.74 -1.62 -12.30
CA ILE A 126 0.55 -2.47 -12.47
C ILE A 126 -0.24 -1.89 -13.62
N ASP A 127 -0.46 -2.65 -14.71
CA ASP A 127 -1.47 -2.30 -15.70
C ASP A 127 -2.85 -2.71 -15.17
N PRO A 128 -3.76 -1.76 -14.88
CA PRO A 128 -5.09 -2.05 -14.35
C PRO A 128 -5.94 -3.02 -15.19
N LYS A 129 -5.64 -3.18 -16.48
CA LYS A 129 -6.42 -4.00 -17.39
C LYS A 129 -5.96 -5.45 -17.41
N THR A 130 -4.68 -5.70 -17.20
CA THR A 130 -4.09 -7.03 -17.36
C THR A 130 -3.60 -7.61 -16.04
N ASP A 131 -3.09 -6.75 -15.16
CA ASP A 131 -2.30 -7.14 -14.00
C ASP A 131 -3.10 -7.06 -12.70
N TRP A 132 -4.26 -6.40 -12.72
CA TRP A 132 -5.09 -6.18 -11.53
C TRP A 132 -6.51 -6.75 -11.70
N LYS A 133 -6.97 -7.54 -10.72
CA LYS A 133 -8.37 -8.01 -10.68
C LYS A 133 -8.87 -8.12 -9.24
N TYR A 134 -10.16 -7.85 -9.03
CA TYR A 134 -10.84 -8.23 -7.79
C TYR A 134 -11.32 -9.68 -7.91
N LEU A 135 -11.11 -10.47 -6.87
CA LEU A 135 -11.65 -11.82 -6.80
C LEU A 135 -12.98 -11.77 -6.04
N GLU A 136 -14.05 -12.35 -6.60
CA GLU A 136 -15.41 -12.33 -6.04
C GLU A 136 -15.58 -13.30 -4.85
N THR A 137 -14.59 -13.39 -3.96
CA THR A 137 -14.55 -14.36 -2.85
C THR A 137 -15.07 -13.79 -1.53
N GLY A 138 -15.27 -12.47 -1.45
CA GLY A 138 -15.80 -11.78 -0.28
C GLY A 138 -14.71 -11.19 0.61
N ALA A 139 -15.05 -10.98 1.90
CA ALA A 139 -14.16 -10.39 2.88
C ALA A 139 -13.53 -11.47 3.77
N HIS A 140 -12.21 -11.42 3.92
CA HIS A 140 -11.41 -12.35 4.71
C HIS A 140 -10.87 -11.69 5.97
N LYS A 141 -10.79 -12.44 7.06
CA LYS A 141 -10.04 -12.04 8.25
C LYS A 141 -8.58 -12.39 8.11
N PHE A 142 -7.73 -11.72 8.87
CA PHE A 142 -6.29 -11.96 8.85
C PHE A 142 -5.93 -13.42 9.16
N GLU A 143 -6.57 -14.03 10.16
CA GLU A 143 -6.30 -15.41 10.56
C GLU A 143 -6.61 -16.41 9.42
N GLU A 144 -7.71 -16.20 8.69
CA GLU A 144 -8.11 -17.03 7.55
C GLU A 144 -7.07 -16.96 6.42
N ILE A 145 -6.54 -15.76 6.17
CA ILE A 145 -5.46 -15.54 5.18
C ILE A 145 -4.21 -16.35 5.54
N ILE A 146 -3.79 -16.27 6.80
CA ILE A 146 -2.61 -17.02 7.26
C ILE A 146 -2.84 -18.53 7.16
N GLU A 147 -4.03 -19.01 7.51
CA GLU A 147 -4.38 -20.43 7.41
C GLU A 147 -4.38 -20.94 5.96
N ASN A 148 -4.94 -20.16 5.03
CA ASN A 148 -5.01 -20.54 3.62
C ASN A 148 -3.63 -20.52 2.95
N GLU A 149 -2.81 -19.51 3.24
CA GLU A 149 -1.52 -19.30 2.58
C GLU A 149 -0.35 -20.03 3.26
N MET A 150 -0.42 -20.27 4.58
CA MET A 150 0.66 -20.92 5.35
C MET A 150 0.26 -22.29 5.95
N GLY A 151 -1.03 -22.63 6.00
CA GLY A 151 -1.54 -23.88 6.58
C GLY A 151 -1.60 -25.07 5.61
N GLY A 152 -1.25 -24.87 4.34
CA GLY A 152 -1.30 -25.87 3.26
C GLY A 152 -0.26 -27.00 3.31
N THR A 153 0.39 -27.26 4.46
CA THR A 153 1.16 -28.50 4.66
C THR A 153 0.33 -29.50 5.47
N ASN A 154 -0.70 -30.10 4.87
CA ASN A 154 -1.28 -31.37 5.35
C ASN A 154 -2.08 -32.04 4.22
N GLY A 155 -1.53 -33.10 3.65
CA GLY A 155 -2.19 -33.98 2.68
C GLY A 155 -1.21 -34.74 1.81
#